data_AF-A0A495SL84-F1
#
_entry.id   AF-A0A495SL84-F1
#
_cell.length_a   1.000
_cell.length_b   1.000
_cell.length_c   1.000
_cell.angle_alpha   90.00
_cell.angle_beta   90.00
_cell.angle_gamma   90.00
#
_symmetry.space_group_name_H-M   'P 1'
#
loop_
_entity.id
_entity.type
_entity.pdbx_description
1 polymer ?
#
loop_
_entity_poly.entity_id
_entity_poly.type
_entity_poly.pdbx_seq_one_letter_code
_entity_poly.pdbx_strand_id
1 'polypeptide(L)'
;MIRSFLPIVNSDTEILILGTMPGVASLSKQEYYGNPKNHFWKIIYSLYSTLPVSEVFEEKKQLILANKIGLWDVLENCERKGSLDIHIKNHKENDFEILFEKYPSIKMLIFNGKESHKYFLKKYGPLEGITYCVMPSSSPANTMSFENKLKIWSTCFQ
;
A
#
# COMPACT_ATOMS: atom_id res chain seq x y z
N MET A 1 -17.63 11.83 -0.79
CA MET A 1 -16.18 11.87 -0.56
C MET A 1 -15.78 10.61 0.18
N ILE A 2 -14.70 9.95 -0.23
CA ILE A 2 -14.14 8.75 0.40
C ILE A 2 -12.86 9.13 1.16
N ARG A 3 -12.57 8.43 2.26
CA ARG A 3 -11.39 8.63 3.11
C ARG A 3 -10.56 7.36 3.21
N SER A 4 -9.24 7.50 3.23
CA SER A 4 -8.31 6.39 3.49
C SER A 4 -8.34 6.02 4.97
N PHE A 5 -7.76 4.87 5.29
CA PHE A 5 -7.61 4.40 6.66
C PHE A 5 -6.40 5.07 7.34
N LEU A 6 -6.27 4.84 8.64
CA LEU A 6 -5.06 5.17 9.37
C LEU A 6 -3.89 4.28 8.92
N PRO A 7 -2.65 4.77 8.98
CA PRO A 7 -1.49 3.95 8.65
C PRO A 7 -1.37 2.78 9.63
N ILE A 8 -1.06 1.59 9.12
CA ILE A 8 -0.64 0.45 9.94
C ILE A 8 0.88 0.50 10.01
N VAL A 9 1.40 1.03 11.11
CA VAL A 9 2.84 1.27 11.34
C VAL A 9 3.15 1.19 12.82
N ASN A 10 4.40 0.90 13.17
CA ASN A 10 4.97 0.96 14.50
C ASN A 10 6.37 1.60 14.46
N SER A 11 7.04 1.74 15.60
CA SER A 11 8.39 2.34 15.70
C SER A 11 9.45 1.62 14.86
N ASP A 12 9.25 0.33 14.61
CA ASP A 12 10.21 -0.55 13.96
C ASP A 12 9.93 -0.69 12.46
N THR A 13 8.94 0.03 11.94
CA THR A 13 8.59 0.00 10.52
C THR A 13 9.70 0.65 9.68
N GLU A 14 10.29 -0.12 8.76
CA GLU A 14 11.37 0.31 7.87
C GLU A 14 10.89 0.47 6.42
N ILE A 15 9.92 -0.35 6.01
CA ILE A 15 9.33 -0.38 4.67
C ILE A 15 7.87 0.06 4.77
N LEU A 16 7.47 1.10 4.04
CA LEU A 16 6.08 1.53 3.95
C LEU A 16 5.53 1.27 2.54
N ILE A 17 4.51 0.42 2.45
CA ILE A 17 3.84 0.13 1.18
C ILE A 17 2.66 1.08 1.01
N LEU A 18 2.59 1.75 -0.14
CA LEU A 18 1.67 2.84 -0.42
C LEU A 18 0.71 2.53 -1.58
N GLY A 19 -0.57 2.38 -1.24
CA GLY A 19 -1.67 2.39 -2.21
C GLY A 19 -2.03 3.80 -2.67
N THR A 20 -2.85 3.93 -3.70
CA THR A 20 -3.40 5.23 -4.10
C THR A 20 -4.54 5.64 -3.17
N MET A 21 -5.56 4.78 -3.06
CA MET A 21 -6.77 4.98 -2.28
C MET A 21 -7.53 3.65 -2.11
N PRO A 22 -8.08 3.30 -0.94
CA PRO A 22 -8.74 2.01 -0.71
C PRO A 22 -9.91 1.77 -1.67
N GLY A 23 -9.98 0.59 -2.28
CA GLY A 23 -11.09 0.20 -3.16
C GLY A 23 -12.43 0.04 -2.44
N VAL A 24 -13.52 -0.10 -3.18
CA VAL A 24 -14.88 -0.26 -2.61
C VAL A 24 -14.97 -1.43 -1.62
N ALA A 25 -14.40 -2.59 -1.97
CA ALA A 25 -14.40 -3.75 -1.09
C ALA A 25 -13.56 -3.53 0.18
N SER A 26 -12.42 -2.83 0.07
CA SER A 26 -11.60 -2.44 1.21
C SER A 26 -12.37 -1.53 2.16
N LEU A 27 -13.00 -0.47 1.62
CA LEU A 27 -13.81 0.47 2.39
C LEU A 27 -15.00 -0.23 3.07
N SER A 28 -15.66 -1.16 2.39
CA SER A 28 -16.77 -1.92 2.97
C SER A 28 -16.34 -2.82 4.13
N LYS A 29 -15.13 -3.39 4.07
CA LYS A 29 -14.59 -4.27 5.12
C LYS A 29 -13.80 -3.52 6.20
N GLN A 30 -13.47 -2.25 5.97
CA GLN A 30 -12.48 -1.50 6.77
C GLN A 30 -11.11 -2.21 6.82
N GLU A 31 -10.70 -2.79 5.69
CA GLU A 31 -9.44 -3.53 5.56
C GLU A 31 -8.65 -3.08 4.35
N TYR A 32 -7.34 -2.82 4.53
CA TYR A 32 -6.43 -2.65 3.41
C TYR A 32 -6.47 -3.88 2.50
N TYR A 33 -6.62 -3.64 1.20
CA TYR A 33 -6.69 -4.69 0.18
C TYR A 33 -7.73 -5.80 0.42
N GLY A 34 -8.83 -5.51 1.13
CA GLY A 34 -9.90 -6.47 1.47
C GLY A 34 -10.67 -7.13 0.30
N ASN A 35 -10.39 -6.77 -0.96
CA ASN A 35 -10.94 -7.49 -2.12
C ASN A 35 -10.23 -8.85 -2.26
N PRO A 36 -10.92 -10.00 -2.20
CA PRO A 36 -10.29 -11.32 -2.31
C PRO A 36 -9.54 -11.56 -3.63
N LYS A 37 -9.91 -10.83 -4.70
CA LYS A 37 -9.22 -10.88 -6.00
C LYS A 37 -7.96 -9.99 -6.05
N ASN A 38 -7.68 -9.21 -5.02
CA ASN A 38 -6.46 -8.41 -4.94
C ASN A 38 -5.29 -9.31 -4.54
N HIS A 39 -4.22 -9.29 -5.33
CA HIS A 39 -3.07 -10.17 -5.10
C HIS A 39 -2.18 -9.71 -3.93
N PHE A 40 -2.42 -8.53 -3.33
CA PHE A 40 -1.52 -7.95 -2.33
C PHE A 40 -1.21 -8.91 -1.18
N TRP A 41 -2.25 -9.39 -0.47
CA TRP A 41 -2.04 -10.27 0.67
C TRP A 41 -1.45 -11.62 0.25
N LYS A 42 -1.80 -12.11 -0.92
CA LYS A 42 -1.19 -13.33 -1.48
C LYS A 42 0.30 -13.13 -1.74
N ILE A 43 0.73 -11.97 -2.23
CA ILE A 43 2.14 -11.61 -2.43
C ILE A 43 2.87 -11.58 -1.08
N ILE A 44 2.35 -10.85 -0.09
CA ILE A 44 2.97 -10.74 1.24
C ILE A 44 3.10 -12.10 1.91
N TYR A 45 2.06 -12.92 1.88
CA TYR A 45 2.12 -14.27 2.45
C TYR A 45 3.11 -15.16 1.69
N SER A 46 3.21 -15.06 0.37
CA SER A 46 4.22 -15.82 -0.38
C SER A 46 5.66 -15.42 -0.07
N LEU A 47 5.89 -14.21 0.43
CA LEU A 47 7.24 -13.73 0.79
C LEU A 47 7.59 -14.02 2.25
N TYR A 48 6.61 -13.94 3.16
CA TYR A 48 6.86 -13.91 4.61
C TYR A 48 6.10 -14.96 5.42
N SER A 49 5.30 -15.82 4.79
CA SER A 49 4.47 -16.81 5.49
C SER A 49 4.12 -18.02 4.59
N THR A 50 3.09 -18.77 4.97
CA THR A 50 2.54 -19.89 4.20
C THR A 50 1.14 -19.58 3.72
N LEU A 51 0.78 -20.09 2.53
CA LEU A 51 -0.60 -20.01 2.04
C LEU A 51 -1.46 -21.12 2.68
N PRO A 52 -2.78 -20.92 2.83
CA PRO A 52 -3.59 -19.79 2.35
C PRO A 52 -3.43 -18.52 3.19
N VAL A 53 -3.81 -17.38 2.60
CA VAL A 53 -3.87 -16.09 3.30
C VAL A 53 -4.91 -16.19 4.41
N SER A 54 -4.58 -15.73 5.62
CA SER A 54 -5.54 -15.69 6.74
C SER A 54 -6.79 -14.88 6.38
N GLU A 55 -7.95 -15.28 6.89
CA GLU A 55 -9.16 -14.47 6.80
C GLU A 55 -9.21 -13.39 7.89
N VAL A 56 -8.45 -13.55 8.98
CA VAL A 56 -8.41 -12.63 10.11
C VAL A 56 -7.49 -11.45 9.79
N PHE A 57 -8.05 -10.25 9.70
CA PHE A 57 -7.27 -9.05 9.37
C PHE A 57 -6.18 -8.73 10.40
N GLU A 58 -6.40 -9.08 11.67
CA GLU A 58 -5.39 -8.89 12.72
C GLU A 58 -4.13 -9.71 12.47
N GLU A 59 -4.25 -10.96 12.03
CA GLU A 59 -3.10 -11.80 11.70
C GLU A 59 -2.30 -11.24 10.52
N LYS A 60 -3.00 -10.65 9.53
CA LYS A 60 -2.36 -9.96 8.40
C LYS A 60 -1.55 -8.74 8.86
N LYS A 61 -2.09 -7.96 9.79
CA LYS A 61 -1.41 -6.80 10.39
C LYS A 61 -0.19 -7.23 11.19
N GLN A 62 -0.33 -8.26 12.02
CA GLN A 62 0.77 -8.82 12.79
C GLN A 62 1.90 -9.32 11.87
N LEU A 63 1.55 -10.00 10.77
CA LEU A 63 2.54 -10.49 9.81
C LEU A 63 3.38 -9.34 9.22
N ILE A 64 2.76 -8.26 8.74
CA ILE A 64 3.52 -7.15 8.15
C ILE A 64 4.37 -6.43 9.19
N LEU A 65 3.83 -6.16 10.38
CA LEU A 65 4.55 -5.45 11.44
C LEU A 65 5.73 -6.27 11.97
N ALA A 66 5.57 -7.60 12.09
CA ALA A 66 6.66 -8.51 12.47
C ALA A 66 7.81 -8.52 11.46
N ASN A 67 7.52 -8.17 10.20
CA ASN A 67 8.50 -8.04 9.13
C ASN A 67 8.89 -6.58 8.84
N LYS A 68 8.62 -5.66 9.78
CA LYS A 68 8.94 -4.22 9.67
C LYS A 68 8.29 -3.52 8.47
N ILE A 69 7.18 -4.07 7.99
CA ILE A 69 6.39 -3.55 6.88
C ILE A 69 5.16 -2.83 7.43
N GLY A 70 4.96 -1.60 6.95
CA GLY A 70 3.78 -0.81 7.18
C GLY A 70 2.90 -0.68 5.93
N LEU A 71 1.66 -0.26 6.14
CA LEU A 71 0.71 0.04 5.07
C LEU A 71 0.09 1.42 5.24
N TRP A 72 -0.04 2.14 4.13
CA TRP A 72 -0.90 3.30 4.04
C TRP A 72 -1.35 3.56 2.60
N ASP A 73 -2.05 4.66 2.38
CA ASP A 73 -2.32 5.21 1.05
C ASP A 73 -1.72 6.60 0.92
N VAL A 74 -1.47 7.02 -0.31
CA VAL A 74 -0.99 8.37 -0.61
C VAL A 74 -2.09 9.40 -0.43
N LEU A 75 -3.34 9.08 -0.77
CA LEU A 75 -4.46 10.00 -0.64
C LEU A 75 -5.18 9.83 0.70
N GLU A 76 -5.32 10.92 1.44
CA GLU A 76 -6.14 11.00 2.66
C GLU A 76 -7.63 10.88 2.30
N ASN A 77 -8.04 11.63 1.27
CA ASN A 77 -9.41 11.64 0.80
C ASN A 77 -9.50 12.03 -0.68
N CYS A 78 -10.61 11.63 -1.31
CA CYS A 78 -10.95 12.06 -2.66
C CYS A 78 -12.42 11.85 -3.00
N GLU A 79 -12.83 12.31 -4.18
CA GLU A 79 -14.06 11.90 -4.84
C GLU A 79 -13.73 10.86 -5.91
N ARG A 80 -14.33 9.67 -5.81
CA ARG A 80 -14.14 8.60 -6.80
C ARG A 80 -15.40 7.79 -6.98
N LYS A 81 -15.79 7.56 -8.23
CA LYS A 81 -16.81 6.57 -8.59
C LYS A 81 -16.15 5.20 -8.79
N GLY A 82 -16.60 4.19 -8.06
CA GLY A 82 -16.01 2.85 -8.11
C GLY A 82 -14.61 2.78 -7.49
N SER A 83 -13.77 1.88 -8.00
CA SER A 83 -12.44 1.58 -7.44
C SER A 83 -11.27 1.96 -8.35
N LEU A 84 -11.52 2.52 -9.54
CA LEU A 84 -10.46 2.82 -10.50
C LEU A 84 -9.90 4.23 -10.28
N ASP A 85 -8.57 4.33 -10.25
CA ASP A 85 -7.86 5.59 -9.98
C ASP A 85 -8.12 6.67 -11.04
N ILE A 86 -8.46 6.28 -12.28
CA ILE A 86 -8.84 7.20 -13.36
C ILE A 86 -10.07 8.07 -13.03
N HIS A 87 -10.85 7.70 -12.01
CA HIS A 87 -12.04 8.43 -11.59
C HIS A 87 -11.80 9.31 -10.36
N ILE A 88 -10.56 9.40 -9.86
CA ILE A 88 -10.20 10.25 -8.72
C ILE A 88 -10.26 11.72 -9.12
N LYS A 89 -10.95 12.52 -8.29
CA LYS A 89 -11.06 13.97 -8.37
C LYS A 89 -11.00 14.56 -6.96
N ASN A 90 -10.76 15.86 -6.86
CA ASN A 90 -10.83 16.63 -5.60
C ASN A 90 -10.10 15.90 -4.46
N HIS A 91 -8.86 15.49 -4.70
CA HIS A 91 -8.08 14.67 -3.78
C HIS A 91 -7.24 15.54 -2.85
N LYS A 92 -6.91 14.96 -1.70
CA LYS A 92 -5.92 15.47 -0.76
C LYS A 92 -5.01 14.32 -0.34
N GLU A 93 -3.71 14.55 -0.38
CA GLU A 93 -2.70 13.59 0.06
C GLU A 93 -2.60 13.56 1.58
N ASN A 94 -2.34 12.37 2.13
CA ASN A 94 -1.95 12.19 3.52
C ASN A 94 -0.71 13.00 3.86
N ASP A 95 -0.55 13.32 5.15
CA ASP A 95 0.58 14.07 5.67
C ASP A 95 1.75 13.12 5.96
N PHE A 96 2.73 13.12 5.05
CA PHE A 96 3.90 12.27 5.18
C PHE A 96 5.00 12.92 6.03
N GLU A 97 5.00 14.24 6.18
CA GLU A 97 5.98 14.94 7.02
C GLU A 97 5.77 14.53 8.48
N ILE A 98 4.54 14.61 8.98
CA ILE A 98 4.18 14.13 10.33
C ILE A 98 4.46 12.64 10.49
N LEU A 99 4.22 11.84 9.44
CA LEU A 99 4.49 10.41 9.49
C LEU A 99 5.98 10.13 9.68
N PHE A 100 6.86 10.76 8.91
CA PHE A 100 8.30 10.52 8.99
C PHE A 100 8.92 11.09 10.26
N GLU A 101 8.40 12.20 10.79
CA GLU A 101 8.80 12.69 12.12
C GLU A 101 8.49 11.67 13.22
N LYS A 102 7.30 11.03 13.14
CA LYS A 102 6.86 10.06 14.14
C LYS A 102 7.51 8.67 13.97
N TYR A 103 7.84 8.29 12.73
CA TYR A 103 8.39 6.98 12.38
C TYR A 103 9.66 7.13 11.52
N PRO A 104 10.77 7.63 12.10
CA PRO A 104 12.00 7.94 11.35
C PRO A 104 12.76 6.70 10.84
N SER A 105 12.38 5.51 11.32
CA SER A 105 12.89 4.22 10.86
C SER A 105 12.49 3.90 9.42
N ILE A 106 11.45 4.56 8.89
CA ILE A 106 11.00 4.35 7.50
C ILE A 106 12.08 4.88 6.56
N LYS A 107 12.69 3.96 5.80
CA LYS A 107 13.76 4.25 4.83
C LYS A 107 13.40 3.81 3.41
N MET A 108 12.27 3.12 3.24
CA MET A 108 11.85 2.62 1.93
C MET A 108 10.35 2.81 1.72
N LEU A 109 10.00 3.34 0.55
CA LEU A 109 8.61 3.45 0.08
C LEU A 109 8.39 2.52 -1.12
N ILE A 110 7.43 1.61 -0.99
CA ILE A 110 7.00 0.72 -2.07
C ILE A 110 5.62 1.16 -2.55
N PHE A 111 5.54 1.73 -3.75
CA PHE A 111 4.30 2.18 -4.35
C PHE A 111 3.58 1.02 -5.06
N ASN A 112 2.35 0.75 -4.65
CA ASN A 112 1.47 -0.22 -5.29
C ASN A 112 0.76 0.40 -6.50
N GLY A 113 1.47 0.49 -7.62
CA GLY A 113 1.01 1.11 -8.86
C GLY A 113 1.68 2.46 -9.14
N LYS A 114 1.60 2.89 -10.41
CA LYS A 114 2.24 4.14 -10.86
C LYS A 114 1.53 5.39 -10.34
N GLU A 115 0.21 5.33 -10.13
CA GLU A 115 -0.57 6.48 -9.70
C GLU A 115 -0.22 6.90 -8.27
N SER A 116 -0.07 5.97 -7.32
CA SER A 116 0.34 6.31 -5.95
C SER A 116 1.70 7.01 -5.94
N HIS A 117 2.68 6.50 -6.68
CA HIS A 117 3.98 7.17 -6.84
C HIS A 117 3.84 8.58 -7.43
N LYS A 118 3.02 8.74 -8.47
CA LYS A 118 2.80 10.03 -9.14
C LYS A 118 2.19 11.07 -8.20
N TYR A 119 1.16 10.71 -7.43
CA TYR A 119 0.55 11.63 -6.46
C TYR A 119 1.55 12.03 -5.37
N PHE A 120 2.31 11.07 -4.84
CA PHE A 120 3.31 11.34 -3.82
C PHE A 120 4.39 12.30 -4.34
N LEU A 121 5.00 11.97 -5.48
CA LEU A 121 6.10 12.74 -6.05
C LEU A 121 5.66 14.15 -6.45
N LYS A 122 4.43 14.32 -6.91
CA LYS A 122 3.87 15.64 -7.25
C LYS A 122 3.79 16.56 -6.04
N LYS A 123 3.49 16.03 -4.84
CA LYS A 123 3.37 16.83 -3.61
C LYS A 123 4.70 17.02 -2.90
N TYR A 124 5.46 15.95 -2.71
CA TYR A 124 6.62 15.93 -1.83
C TYR A 124 7.96 15.97 -2.56
N GLY A 125 7.98 15.66 -3.86
CA GLY A 125 9.23 15.43 -4.58
C GLY A 125 10.00 14.21 -4.04
N PRO A 126 11.25 14.01 -4.51
CA PRO A 126 12.13 13.00 -3.93
C PRO A 126 12.61 13.45 -2.55
N LEU A 127 12.56 12.54 -1.58
CA LEU A 127 13.04 12.74 -0.23
C LEU A 127 14.43 12.12 -0.07
N GLU A 128 15.31 12.83 0.62
CA GLU A 128 16.67 12.36 0.90
C GLU A 128 16.64 11.15 1.87
N GLY A 129 17.50 10.16 1.60
CA GLY A 129 17.61 8.97 2.46
C GLY A 129 16.44 7.98 2.37
N ILE A 130 15.51 8.19 1.44
CA ILE A 130 14.39 7.27 1.15
C ILE A 130 14.63 6.54 -0.17
N THR A 131 14.58 5.22 -0.12
CA THR A 131 14.58 4.36 -1.31
C THR A 131 13.16 4.21 -1.86
N TYR A 132 13.02 4.29 -3.17
CA TYR A 132 11.71 4.21 -3.85
C TYR A 132 11.61 2.99 -4.75
N CYS A 133 10.51 2.26 -4.62
CA CYS A 133 10.16 1.10 -5.42
C CYS A 133 8.77 1.27 -6.00
N VAL A 134 8.60 1.14 -7.33
CA VAL A 134 7.28 1.27 -7.98
C VAL A 134 6.85 -0.07 -8.55
N MET A 135 5.89 -0.70 -7.89
CA MET A 135 5.45 -2.05 -8.21
C MET A 135 4.22 -2.05 -9.14
N PRO A 136 4.01 -3.13 -9.92
CA PRO A 136 2.76 -3.32 -10.63
C PRO A 136 1.60 -3.38 -9.64
N SER A 137 0.48 -2.74 -9.97
CA SER A 137 -0.68 -2.72 -9.08
C SER A 137 -1.14 -4.15 -8.76
N SER A 138 -1.36 -4.44 -7.48
CA SER A 138 -1.87 -5.71 -6.98
C SER A 138 -3.37 -5.90 -7.24
N SER A 139 -4.07 -4.83 -7.63
CA SER A 139 -5.49 -4.82 -7.97
C SER A 139 -5.84 -5.82 -9.09
N PRO A 140 -7.07 -6.38 -9.10
CA PRO A 140 -7.56 -7.17 -10.23
C PRO A 140 -7.68 -6.38 -11.53
N ALA A 141 -7.68 -5.04 -11.49
CA ALA A 141 -7.66 -4.21 -12.71
C ALA A 141 -6.35 -4.35 -13.50
N ASN A 142 -5.25 -4.76 -12.84
CA ASN A 142 -4.02 -5.11 -13.50
C ASN A 142 -4.04 -6.59 -13.88
N THR A 143 -4.10 -6.89 -15.17
CA THR A 143 -4.26 -8.23 -15.75
C THR A 143 -3.00 -9.11 -15.69
N MET A 144 -1.87 -8.58 -15.20
CA MET A 144 -0.65 -9.37 -14.98
C MET A 144 -0.90 -10.57 -14.05
N SER A 145 -0.33 -11.72 -14.40
CA SER A 145 -0.44 -12.95 -13.59
C SER A 145 0.12 -12.76 -12.18
N PHE A 146 -0.35 -13.59 -11.24
CA PHE A 146 0.13 -13.56 -9.87
C PHE A 146 1.63 -13.81 -9.78
N GLU A 147 2.14 -14.79 -10.52
CA GLU A 147 3.54 -15.22 -10.52
C GLU A 147 4.46 -14.10 -11.00
N ASN A 148 4.06 -13.39 -12.05
CA ASN A 148 4.81 -12.24 -12.56
C ASN A 148 4.77 -11.06 -11.59
N LYS A 149 3.61 -10.78 -10.97
CA LYS A 149 3.52 -9.76 -9.91
C LYS A 149 4.44 -10.12 -8.76
N LEU A 150 4.37 -11.36 -8.25
CA LEU A 150 5.20 -11.84 -7.14
C LEU A 150 6.68 -11.69 -7.45
N LYS A 151 7.12 -12.12 -8.64
CA LYS A 151 8.52 -11.99 -9.09
C LYS A 151 9.00 -10.54 -9.13
N ILE A 152 8.16 -9.60 -9.56
CA ILE A 152 8.55 -8.18 -9.58
C ILE A 152 8.55 -7.61 -8.16
N TRP A 153 7.51 -7.89 -7.39
CA TRP A 153 7.39 -7.45 -6.00
C TRP A 153 8.57 -7.93 -5.14
N SER A 154 9.01 -9.18 -5.30
CA SER A 154 10.13 -9.73 -4.55
C SER A 154 11.46 -9.00 -4.78
N THR A 155 11.61 -8.25 -5.87
CA THR A 155 12.86 -7.50 -6.14
C THR A 155 13.10 -6.34 -5.18
N CYS A 156 12.04 -5.84 -4.53
CA CYS A 156 12.11 -4.72 -3.58
C CYS A 156 12.12 -5.14 -2.11
N PHE A 157 12.06 -6.45 -1.84
CA PHE A 157 12.24 -7.00 -0.50
C PHE A 157 13.57 -7.77 -0.52
N GLN A 158 14.61 -7.18 0.09
CA GLN A 158 15.94 -7.76 0.21
C GLN A 158 16.31 -7.88 1.69
#